data_AF-A0A950DEK9-F1
#
_entry.id   AF-A0A950DEK9-F1
#
_cell.length_a   1.000
_cell.length_b   1.000
_cell.length_c   1.000
_cell.angle_alpha   90.00
_cell.angle_beta   90.00
_cell.angle_gamma   90.00
#
_symmetry.space_group_name_H-M   'P 1'
#
loop_
_entity.id
_entity.type
_entity.pdbx_description
1 polymer ?
#
loop_
_entity_poly.entity_id
_entity_poly.type
_entity_poly.pdbx_seq_one_letter_code
_entity_poly.pdbx_strand_id
1 'polypeptide(L)'
;RQFDLAAAAQEFEIRHADWEIVMHTLNCEVVVNDLESACTLTRFFLSDHPGWGKAVTLRGVQEYVLSHFTDARGYRLSCDQDVLVLRRR
;
A
#
# COMPACT_ATOMS: atom_id res chain seq x y z
N ARG A 1 0.42 -10.41 8.02
CA ARG A 1 1.07 -11.45 7.18
C ARG A 1 1.12 -10.90 5.78
N GLN A 2 2.30 -10.63 5.23
CA GLN A 2 2.44 -10.25 3.82
C GLN A 2 2.28 -11.53 2.99
N PHE A 3 1.37 -11.53 2.02
CA PHE A 3 1.23 -12.64 1.09
C PHE A 3 2.31 -12.53 0.03
N ASP A 4 3.09 -13.60 -0.17
CA ASP A 4 4.06 -13.67 -1.27
C ASP A 4 3.31 -13.98 -2.57
N LEU A 5 2.93 -12.92 -3.27
CA LEU A 5 2.21 -13.00 -4.53
C LEU A 5 3.07 -13.62 -5.64
N ALA A 6 4.39 -13.50 -5.57
CA ALA A 6 5.30 -14.09 -6.55
C ALA A 6 5.32 -15.61 -6.41
N ALA A 7 5.44 -16.13 -5.18
CA ALA A 7 5.35 -17.56 -4.92
C ALA A 7 3.98 -18.14 -5.32
N ALA A 8 2.89 -17.41 -5.05
CA ALA A 8 1.55 -17.82 -5.45
C ALA A 8 1.36 -17.85 -6.97
N ALA A 9 1.92 -16.87 -7.69
CA ALA A 9 1.91 -16.84 -9.15
C ALA A 9 2.68 -18.02 -9.76
N GLN A 10 3.87 -18.31 -9.25
CA GLN A 10 4.71 -19.41 -9.74
C GLN A 10 4.04 -20.78 -9.56
N GLU A 11 3.43 -21.02 -8.39
CA GLU A 11 2.65 -22.24 -8.12
C GLU A 11 1.47 -22.41 -9.11
N PHE A 12 0.82 -21.32 -9.49
CA PHE A 12 -0.32 -21.34 -10.40
C PHE A 12 0.09 -21.71 -11.83
N GLU A 13 1.16 -21.10 -12.36
CA GLU A 13 1.63 -21.36 -13.72
C GLU A 13 2.05 -22.82 -13.95
N ILE A 14 2.61 -23.47 -12.93
CA ILE A 14 2.97 -24.91 -12.99
C ILE A 14 1.73 -25.79 -13.21
N ARG A 15 0.57 -25.38 -12.69
CA ARG A 15 -0.67 -26.19 -12.69
C ARG A 15 -1.63 -25.85 -13.83
N HIS A 16 -1.51 -24.68 -14.45
CA HIS A 16 -2.49 -24.14 -15.40
C HIS A 16 -1.82 -23.55 -16.66
N ALA A 17 -1.37 -24.42 -17.57
CA ALA A 17 -0.63 -24.02 -18.77
C ALA A 17 -1.43 -23.18 -19.80
N ASP A 18 -2.77 -23.23 -19.72
CA ASP A 18 -3.73 -22.51 -20.55
C ASP A 18 -4.02 -21.07 -20.06
N TRP A 19 -3.51 -20.71 -18.89
CA TRP A 19 -3.66 -19.38 -18.29
C TRP A 19 -2.30 -18.71 -18.11
N GLU A 20 -2.30 -17.39 -18.17
CA GLU A 20 -1.19 -16.54 -17.80
C GLU A 20 -1.60 -15.73 -16.56
N ILE A 21 -0.71 -15.65 -15.58
CA ILE A 21 -0.90 -14.78 -14.42
C ILE A 21 0.07 -13.60 -14.54
N VAL A 22 -0.49 -12.40 -14.60
CA VAL A 22 0.30 -11.17 -14.75
C VAL A 22 0.20 -10.37 -13.46
N MET A 23 1.35 -10.03 -12.90
CA MET A 23 1.43 -9.14 -11.74
C MET A 23 1.38 -7.68 -12.22
N HIS A 24 0.47 -6.91 -11.65
CA HIS A 24 0.37 -5.48 -11.88
C HIS A 24 0.50 -4.74 -10.55
N THR A 25 1.23 -3.63 -10.56
CA THR A 25 1.21 -2.68 -9.45
C THR A 25 0.15 -1.63 -9.77
N LEU A 26 -0.91 -1.59 -8.96
CA LEU A 26 -1.95 -0.57 -9.04
C LEU A 26 -1.61 0.57 -8.09
N ASN A 27 -1.64 1.80 -8.62
CA ASN A 27 -1.56 3.00 -7.81
C ASN A 27 -2.89 3.17 -7.07
N CYS A 28 -2.92 2.83 -5.78
CA CYS A 28 -4.07 3.14 -4.93
C CYS A 28 -3.81 4.49 -4.24
N GLU A 29 -4.75 5.43 -4.39
CA GLU A 29 -4.72 6.69 -3.64
C GLU A 29 -5.91 6.79 -2.69
N VAL A 30 -5.64 7.25 -1.47
CA VAL A 30 -6.66 7.68 -0.52
C VAL A 30 -6.50 9.17 -0.32
N VAL A 31 -7.57 9.92 -0.58
CA VAL A 31 -7.61 11.37 -0.37
C VAL A 31 -8.50 11.66 0.82
N VAL A 32 -7.96 12.40 1.79
CA VAL A 32 -8.69 12.93 2.94
C VAL A 32 -8.52 14.43 3.00
N ASN A 33 -9.55 15.15 3.42
CA ASN A 33 -9.56 16.62 3.39
C ASN A 33 -9.10 17.27 4.70
N ASP A 34 -8.77 16.48 5.73
CA ASP A 34 -8.32 16.95 7.03
C ASP A 34 -7.05 16.25 7.52
N LEU A 35 -6.27 16.96 8.33
CA LEU A 35 -4.96 16.49 8.82
C LEU A 35 -5.11 15.34 9.83
N GLU A 36 -6.20 15.28 10.58
CA GLU A 36 -6.42 14.27 11.61
C GLU A 36 -6.62 12.89 10.98
N SER A 37 -7.49 12.80 9.96
CA SER A 37 -7.70 11.61 9.15
C SER A 37 -6.41 11.16 8.46
N ALA A 38 -5.64 12.10 7.89
CA ALA A 38 -4.38 11.80 7.23
C ALA A 38 -3.33 11.21 8.20
N CYS A 39 -3.21 11.80 9.40
CA CYS A 39 -2.33 11.31 10.44
C CYS A 39 -2.79 9.96 11.00
N THR A 40 -4.10 9.74 11.11
CA THR A 40 -4.67 8.48 11.58
C THR A 40 -4.37 7.34 10.61
N LEU A 41 -4.61 7.55 9.30
CA LEU A 41 -4.29 6.58 8.27
C LEU A 41 -2.79 6.31 8.18
N THR A 42 -1.97 7.36 8.22
CA THR A 42 -0.51 7.22 8.23
C THR A 42 -0.03 6.41 9.43
N ARG A 43 -0.54 6.68 10.64
CA ARG A 43 -0.21 5.88 11.83
C ARG A 43 -0.65 4.44 11.69
N PHE A 44 -1.82 4.18 11.14
CA PHE A 44 -2.28 2.83 10.87
C PHE A 44 -1.30 2.09 9.94
N PHE A 45 -0.94 2.69 8.80
CA PHE A 45 0.03 2.08 7.87
C PHE A 45 1.41 1.87 8.49
N LEU A 46 1.89 2.82 9.29
CA LEU A 46 3.19 2.71 9.97
C LEU A 46 3.18 1.72 11.15
N SER A 47 2.02 1.51 11.79
CA SER A 47 1.88 0.59 12.92
C SER A 47 2.04 -0.88 12.54
N ASP A 48 1.74 -1.22 11.28
CA ASP A 48 1.95 -2.56 10.73
C ASP A 48 3.41 -2.82 10.30
N HIS A 49 4.28 -1.80 10.30
CA HIS A 49 5.69 -1.97 9.93
C HIS A 49 6.58 -2.41 11.12
N PRO A 50 7.19 -3.62 11.05
CA PRO A 50 8.13 -4.08 12.07
C PRO A 50 9.37 -3.16 12.07
N GLY A 51 9.56 -2.40 13.15
CA GLY A 51 10.71 -1.50 13.32
C GLY A 51 10.35 -0.06 13.67
N TRP A 52 9.14 0.39 13.35
CA TRP A 52 8.68 1.76 13.63
C TRP A 52 7.98 1.88 14.99
N GLY A 53 7.45 0.77 15.53
CA GLY A 53 6.64 0.72 16.76
C GLY A 53 7.29 1.23 18.06
N LYS A 54 8.55 1.66 18.06
CA LYS A 54 9.23 2.22 19.25
C LYS A 54 9.41 3.74 19.25
N ALA A 55 9.13 4.48 18.17
CA ALA A 55 9.44 5.93 18.14
C ALA A 55 8.51 6.83 17.32
N VAL A 56 7.31 6.38 16.92
CA VAL A 56 6.38 7.25 16.17
C VAL A 56 5.63 8.16 17.14
N THR A 57 6.08 9.41 17.25
CA THR A 57 5.34 10.45 17.99
C THR A 57 4.24 11.06 17.13
N LEU A 58 3.18 11.58 17.76
CA LEU A 58 2.12 12.29 17.05
C LEU A 58 2.68 13.45 16.19
N ARG A 59 3.65 14.18 16.75
CA ARG A 59 4.32 15.28 16.05
C ARG A 59 5.08 14.80 14.81
N GLY A 60 5.84 13.70 14.94
CA GLY A 60 6.60 13.14 13.81
C GLY A 60 5.70 12.66 12.68
N VAL A 61 4.53 12.10 13.00
CA VAL A 61 3.52 11.74 11.98
C VAL A 61 3.00 12.99 11.28
N GLN A 62 2.61 14.02 12.03
CA GLN A 62 2.10 15.26 11.45
C GLN A 62 3.13 15.91 10.52
N GLU A 63 4.39 16.02 10.96
CA GLU A 63 5.49 16.54 10.15
C GLU A 63 5.68 15.71 8.87
N TYR A 64 5.62 14.38 8.97
CA TYR A 64 5.73 13.48 7.83
C TYR A 64 4.57 13.66 6.83
N VAL A 65 3.32 13.71 7.33
CA VAL A 65 2.12 13.90 6.51
C VAL A 65 2.16 15.24 5.77
N LEU A 66 2.48 16.32 6.49
CA LEU A 66 2.54 17.66 5.91
C LEU A 66 3.62 17.78 4.83
N SER A 67 4.76 17.08 5.00
CA SER A 67 5.88 17.13 4.06
C SER A 67 5.71 16.24 2.83
N HIS A 68 4.94 15.15 2.91
CA HIS A 68 4.88 14.14 1.84
C HIS A 68 3.50 14.00 1.18
N PHE A 69 2.42 14.32 1.87
CA PHE A 69 1.07 13.97 1.41
C PHE A 69 0.17 15.19 1.14
N THR A 70 0.64 16.42 1.35
CA THR A 70 -0.15 17.62 1.04
C THR A 70 -0.48 17.69 -0.46
N ASP A 71 -1.76 17.87 -0.78
CA ASP A 71 -2.32 17.93 -2.13
C ASP A 71 -3.35 19.06 -2.25
N ALA A 72 -3.66 19.51 -3.47
CA ALA A 72 -4.69 20.52 -3.69
C ALA A 72 -6.07 20.13 -3.14
N ARG A 73 -6.33 18.83 -2.98
CA ARG A 73 -7.58 18.27 -2.44
C ARG A 73 -7.56 18.04 -0.92
N GLY A 74 -6.44 18.32 -0.24
CA GLY A 74 -6.22 18.02 1.17
C GLY A 74 -4.93 17.22 1.37
N TYR A 75 -5.06 15.92 1.65
CA TYR A 75 -3.95 15.00 1.84
C TYR A 75 -4.15 13.74 1.00
N ARG A 76 -3.19 13.45 0.11
CA ARG A 76 -3.17 12.28 -0.77
C ARG A 76 -2.13 11.29 -0.29
N LEU A 77 -2.59 10.15 0.23
CA LEU A 77 -1.75 9.02 0.62
C LEU A 77 -1.74 8.01 -0.53
N SER A 78 -0.57 7.77 -1.12
CA SER A 78 -0.39 6.75 -2.15
C SER A 78 0.13 5.46 -1.54
N CYS A 79 -0.51 4.34 -1.84
CA CYS A 79 0.02 3.01 -1.60
C CYS A 79 -0.02 2.22 -2.90
N ASP A 80 1.13 1.70 -3.29
CA ASP A 80 1.23 0.76 -4.40
C ASP A 80 0.70 -0.59 -3.91
N GLN A 81 -0.22 -1.19 -4.67
CA GLN A 81 -0.71 -2.53 -4.39
C GLN A 81 -0.42 -3.46 -5.56
N ASP A 82 0.34 -4.51 -5.27
CA ASP A 82 0.53 -5.60 -6.21
C ASP A 82 -0.74 -6.45 -6.26
N VAL A 83 -1.23 -6.69 -7.47
CA VAL A 83 -2.39 -7.54 -7.75
C VAL A 83 -2.03 -8.56 -8.81
N LEU A 84 -2.67 -9.73 -8.73
CA LEU A 84 -2.55 -10.79 -9.73
C LEU A 84 -3.77 -10.74 -10.65
N VAL A 85 -3.53 -10.67 -11.96
CA VAL A 85 -4.59 -10.69 -12.98
C VAL A 85 -4.43 -11.95 -13.82
N LEU A 86 -5.52 -12.71 -13.93
CA LEU A 86 -5.58 -13.90 -14.78
C LEU A 86 -5.99 -13.50 -16.20
N ARG A 87 -5.22 -13.98 -17.17
CA ARG A 87 -5.50 -13.83 -18.59
C ARG A 87 -5.48 -15.20 -19.24
N ARG A 88 -6.35 -15.40 -20.22
CA ARG A 88 -6.34 -16.61 -21.04
C ARG A 88 -5.27 -16.45 -22.11
N ARG A 89 -4.45 -17.47 -22.31
CA ARG A 89 -3.48 -17.49 -23.42
C ARG A 89 -4.17 -17.63 -24.77
#